data_AF-A0A7I7M8J6-F1
#
_entry.id   AF-A0A7I7M8J6-F1
#
_cell.length_a   1.000
_cell.length_b   1.000
_cell.length_c   1.000
_cell.angle_alpha   90.00
_cell.angle_beta   90.00
_cell.angle_gamma   90.00
#
_symmetry.space_group_name_H-M   'P 1'
#
loop_
_entity.id
_entity.type
_entity.pdbx_description
1 polymer ?
#
loop_
_entity_poly.entity_id
_entity_poly.type
_entity_poly.pdbx_seq_one_letter_code
_entity_poly.pdbx_strand_id
1 'polypeptide(L)'
;MAEYTTLNEAMVADDELAEAEIRYRLLAEAFEELPQLRSNLNSQLERAKAEIVRLRASVPKSDEVGKVVAFDAARFSKSTG
;
A
#
# COMPACT_ATOMS: atom_id res chain seq x y z
N MET A 1 9.57 -2.69 -2.31
CA MET A 1 11.03 -2.57 -2.12
C MET A 1 11.36 -1.17 -2.56
N ALA A 2 11.93 -0.36 -1.67
CA ALA A 2 11.93 1.09 -1.85
C ALA A 2 12.73 1.49 -3.10
N GLU A 3 12.05 2.15 -4.03
CA GLU A 3 12.65 2.81 -5.19
C GLU A 3 13.52 4.01 -4.76
N TYR A 4 13.31 4.49 -3.52
CA TYR A 4 14.01 5.61 -2.90
C TYR A 4 14.68 5.21 -1.59
N THR A 5 15.90 5.71 -1.36
CA THR A 5 16.68 5.45 -0.15
C THR A 5 16.31 6.43 0.96
N THR A 6 16.04 7.69 0.60
CA THR A 6 15.77 8.77 1.55
C THR A 6 14.35 9.32 1.44
N LEU A 7 13.84 9.91 2.53
CA LEU A 7 12.54 10.58 2.53
C LEU A 7 12.52 11.72 1.49
N ASN A 8 13.63 12.46 1.38
CA ASN A 8 13.74 13.60 0.48
C ASN A 8 13.67 13.18 -1.00
N GLU A 9 14.23 12.01 -1.35
CA GLU A 9 14.11 11.48 -2.71
C GLU A 9 12.65 11.21 -3.09
N ALA A 10 11.87 10.59 -2.19
CA ALA A 10 10.45 10.34 -2.42
C ALA A 10 9.65 11.66 -2.53
N MET A 11 9.97 12.65 -1.69
CA MET A 11 9.36 13.99 -1.77
C MET A 11 9.66 14.70 -3.08
N VAL A 12 10.91 14.65 -3.57
CA VAL A 12 11.31 15.28 -4.85
C VAL A 12 10.63 14.60 -6.04
N ALA A 13 10.33 13.30 -5.93
CA ALA A 13 9.62 12.54 -6.95
C ALA A 13 8.09 12.67 -6.89
N ASP A 14 7.55 13.42 -5.92
CA ASP A 14 6.12 13.50 -5.61
C ASP A 14 5.46 12.11 -5.39
N ASP A 15 6.23 11.13 -4.90
CA ASP A 15 5.72 9.80 -4.56
C ASP A 15 5.20 9.79 -3.12
N GLU A 16 3.95 10.21 -2.95
CA GLU A 16 3.29 10.30 -1.65
C GLU A 16 3.26 8.96 -0.89
N LEU A 17 3.12 7.83 -1.61
CA LEU A 17 3.07 6.51 -0.97
C LEU A 17 4.45 6.11 -0.46
N ALA A 18 5.49 6.26 -1.27
CA ALA A 18 6.85 5.99 -0.85
C ALA A 18 7.28 6.92 0.30
N GLU A 19 6.90 8.20 0.24
CA GLU A 19 7.16 9.15 1.31
C GLU A 19 6.53 8.67 2.64
N ALA A 20 5.25 8.29 2.61
CA ALA A 20 4.54 7.81 3.80
C ALA A 20 5.14 6.51 4.36
N GLU A 21 5.56 5.58 3.51
CA GLU A 21 6.22 4.33 3.91
C GLU A 21 7.59 4.56 4.56
N ILE A 22 8.41 5.45 3.97
CA ILE A 22 9.72 5.81 4.53
C ILE A 22 9.54 6.56 5.85
N ARG A 23 8.58 7.49 5.94
CA ARG A 23 8.26 8.21 7.17
C ARG A 23 7.84 7.26 8.29
N TYR A 24 7.00 6.28 7.98
CA TYR A 24 6.60 5.25 8.94
C TYR A 24 7.81 4.46 9.47
N ARG A 25 8.70 4.02 8.57
CA ARG A 25 9.92 3.30 8.94
C ARG A 25 10.80 4.11 9.88
N LEU A 26 11.08 5.37 9.56
CA LEU A 26 11.90 6.26 10.40
C LEU A 26 11.27 6.50 11.78
N LEU A 27 9.94 6.67 11.83
CA LEU A 27 9.21 6.78 13.10
C LEU A 27 9.26 5.50 13.92
N ALA A 28 9.22 4.32 13.27
CA ALA A 28 9.28 3.04 13.95
C ALA A 28 10.68 2.77 14.53
N GLU A 29 11.73 3.05 13.76
CA GLU A 29 13.12 3.00 14.23
C GLU A 29 13.31 3.90 15.45
N ALA A 30 12.88 5.17 15.37
CA ALA A 30 12.95 6.09 16.50
C ALA A 30 12.12 5.64 17.72
N PHE A 31 10.98 4.99 17.50
CA PHE A 31 10.13 4.45 18.57
C PHE A 31 10.81 3.30 19.33
N GLU A 32 11.60 2.49 18.62
CA GLU A 32 12.39 1.40 19.19
C GLU A 32 13.62 1.94 19.93
N GLU A 33 14.37 2.86 19.31
CA GLU A 33 15.61 3.43 19.84
C GLU A 33 15.40 4.40 21.00
N LEU A 34 14.28 5.13 21.03
CA LEU A 34 14.00 6.18 22.02
C LEU A 34 12.71 5.89 22.81
N PRO A 35 12.73 4.95 23.78
CA PRO A 35 11.56 4.57 24.56
C PRO A 35 10.83 5.73 25.25
N GLN A 36 11.57 6.77 25.65
CA GLN A 36 11.06 7.98 26.28
C GLN A 36 10.14 8.81 25.37
N LEU A 37 10.22 8.62 24.05
CA LEU A 37 9.39 9.33 23.08
C LEU A 37 8.16 8.53 22.62
N ARG A 38 7.96 7.31 23.12
CA ARG A 38 6.91 6.41 22.61
C ARG A 38 5.51 7.01 22.71
N SER A 39 5.17 7.68 23.81
CA SER A 39 3.87 8.34 23.96
C SER A 39 3.62 9.40 22.87
N ASN A 40 4.66 10.15 22.51
CA ASN A 40 4.60 11.18 21.48
C ASN A 40 4.59 10.59 20.06
N LEU A 41 5.37 9.54 19.83
CA LEU A 41 5.54 8.90 18.51
C LEU A 41 4.38 7.97 18.15
N ASN A 42 3.68 7.38 19.12
CA ASN A 42 2.59 6.43 18.85
C ASN A 42 1.49 7.04 17.97
N SER A 43 1.09 8.28 18.27
CA SER A 43 0.08 8.98 17.48
C SER A 43 0.52 9.26 16.03
N GLN A 44 1.82 9.49 15.82
CA GLN A 44 2.38 9.75 14.50
C GLN A 44 2.50 8.46 13.68
N LEU A 45 2.88 7.35 14.33
CA LEU A 45 2.89 6.03 13.72
C LEU A 45 1.50 5.61 13.23
N GLU A 46 0.47 5.76 14.06
CA GLU A 46 -0.89 5.39 13.68
C GLU A 46 -1.43 6.27 12.54
N ARG A 47 -1.08 7.57 12.52
CA ARG A 47 -1.40 8.45 11.39
C ARG A 47 -0.71 8.00 10.10
N ALA A 48 0.58 7.69 10.16
CA ALA A 48 1.34 7.22 8.99
C ALA A 48 0.79 5.88 8.47
N LYS A 49 0.43 4.94 9.35
CA LYS A 49 -0.25 3.69 8.94
C LYS A 49 -1.57 3.97 8.22
N ALA A 50 -2.40 4.84 8.78
CA ALA A 50 -3.69 5.19 8.18
C ALA A 50 -3.52 5.84 6.79
N GLU A 51 -2.52 6.71 6.65
CA GLU A 51 -2.16 7.35 5.39
C GLU A 51 -1.68 6.34 4.34
N ILE A 52 -0.78 5.42 4.70
CA ILE A 52 -0.32 4.33 3.82
C ILE A 52 -1.51 3.50 3.32
N VAL A 53 -2.44 3.13 4.21
CA VAL A 53 -3.64 2.38 3.83
C VAL A 53 -4.50 3.17 2.84
N ARG A 54 -4.71 4.47 3.10
CA ARG A 54 -5.47 5.35 2.21
C ARG A 54 -4.80 5.46 0.83
N LEU A 55 -3.50 5.69 0.79
CA LEU A 55 -2.72 5.87 -0.43
C LEU A 55 -2.68 4.59 -1.27
N ARG A 56 -2.48 3.43 -0.63
CA ARG A 56 -2.57 2.13 -1.31
C ARG A 56 -3.95 1.86 -1.90
N ALA A 57 -5.01 2.35 -1.25
CA ALA A 57 -6.37 2.23 -1.78
C ALA A 57 -6.66 3.22 -2.92
N SER A 58 -5.96 4.36 -2.98
CA SER A 58 -6.11 5.35 -4.05
C SER A 58 -5.25 5.08 -5.27
N VAL A 59 -4.22 4.21 -5.17
CA VAL A 59 -3.52 3.73 -6.36
C VAL A 59 -4.56 3.02 -7.23
N PRO A 60 -4.83 3.51 -8.45
CA PRO A 60 -5.76 2.84 -9.34
C PRO A 60 -5.22 1.43 -9.54
N LYS A 61 -6.00 0.43 -9.10
CA LYS A 61 -5.73 -0.94 -9.50
C LYS A 61 -5.72 -0.89 -11.01
N SER A 62 -4.58 -1.20 -11.64
CA SER A 62 -4.58 -1.53 -13.06
C SER A 62 -5.75 -2.47 -13.23
N ASP A 63 -6.70 -2.14 -14.09
CA ASP A 63 -7.79 -3.05 -14.42
C ASP A 63 -7.09 -4.35 -14.79
N GLU A 64 -7.03 -5.31 -13.86
CA GLU A 64 -6.85 -6.68 -14.23
C GLU A 64 -8.06 -6.88 -15.11
N VAL A 65 -7.82 -6.88 -16.41
CA VAL A 65 -8.82 -7.14 -17.43
C VAL A 65 -9.25 -8.56 -17.14
N GLY A 66 -10.18 -8.69 -16.19
CA GLY A 66 -10.76 -9.95 -15.80
C GLY A 66 -11.23 -10.55 -17.11
N LYS A 67 -10.68 -11.71 -17.45
CA LYS A 67 -10.93 -12.32 -18.75
C LYS A 67 -12.44 -12.56 -18.85
N VAL A 68 -13.14 -11.67 -19.56
CA VAL A 68 -14.55 -11.83 -19.86
C VAL A 68 -14.64 -13.01 -20.81
N VAL A 69 -14.93 -14.18 -20.24
CA VAL A 69 -15.20 -15.38 -21.04
C VAL A 69 -16.62 -15.27 -21.54
N ALA A 70 -16.79 -15.30 -22.87
CA ALA A 70 -18.11 -15.33 -23.47
C ALA A 70 -18.91 -16.51 -22.92
N PHE A 71 -20.18 -16.28 -22.61
CA PHE A 71 -21.09 -17.33 -22.15
C PHE A 71 -21.18 -18.44 -23.22
N ASP A 72 -20.79 -19.65 -22.84
CA ASP A 72 -20.84 -20.83 -23.70
C ASP A 72 -21.93 -21.78 -23.18
N ALA A 73 -23.10 -21.74 -23.82
CA ALA A 73 -24.25 -22.58 -23.49
C ALA A 73 -23.97 -24.08 -23.68
N ALA A 74 -23.03 -24.45 -24.56
CA ALA A 74 -22.70 -25.84 -24.85
C ALA A 74 -22.03 -26.54 -23.66
N ARG A 75 -21.43 -25.77 -22.72
CA ARG A 75 -20.87 -26.30 -21.47
C ARG A 75 -21.93 -26.74 -20.45
N PHE A 76 -23.17 -26.30 -20.61
CA PHE A 76 -24.25 -26.55 -19.66
C PHE A 76 -25.31 -27.52 -20.20
N SER A 77 -25.10 -28.10 -21.39
CA SER A 77 -25.97 -29.14 -21.89
C SER A 77 -25.64 -30.48 -21.22
N LYS A 78 -26.68 -31.26 -20.89
CA LYS A 78 -26.49 -32.62 -20.40
C LYS A 78 -25.96 -33.48 -21.55
N SER A 79 -24.87 -34.20 -21.32
CA SER A 79 -24.42 -35.24 -22.24
C SER A 79 -25.51 -36.31 -22.35
N THR A 80 -26.18 -36.38 -23.49
CA THR A 80 -27.03 -37.52 -23.83
C THR A 80 -26.10 -38.69 -24.16
N GLY A 81 -25.85 -39.53 -23.16
CA GLY A 81 -25.37 -40.89 -23.36
C GLY A 81 -26.53 -41.81 -23.74
#